data_AF-A0AAD9IPM1-F1
#
_entry.id   AF-A0AAD9IPM1-F1
#
_cell.length_a   1.000
_cell.length_b   1.000
_cell.length_c   1.000
_cell.angle_alpha   90.00
_cell.angle_beta   90.00
_cell.angle_gamma   90.00
#
_symmetry.space_group_name_H-M   'P 1'
#
loop_
_entity.id
_entity.type
_entity.pdbx_description
1 polymer ?
#
loop_
_entity_poly.entity_id
_entity_poly.type
_entity_poly.pdbx_seq_one_letter_code
_entity_poly.pdbx_strand_id
1 'polypeptide(L)'
;MSHPVSGCGLLALLAVALFLGPAAAVKPITDWESGFMTHYGGAQDGMDPSSPSFGTSVGSCGYGMIPKDAFPYFSVAAFSPENHYYKSGPSGACGQCFQIQCVNGRNGKNYCKTDAQGEPLSILVMISDVCPECEAEHMDVQSMAFGKLADQGLGNINMRYRRWLRLAITDTGGYASVQSVSVKSSSGSNWQTMDNTWGAVWESGSAPTAPLDFQITCSDGQIVTADSVVTQDGGISGGVGGAITFTTDVQFNIDDPAASSVQAFDGPDDPMVDKTPSGGVSCQQRKDWGQCSQSWLSSGGYCQATCGTCGGSSSSSSSGESSPSPSPSSSSSSSDGSCSDNAPSGGTCAQQKQWGACDQSWMVSGNYCAATCGRCGSSSGSDNSGSSDSGSPSGSSDSSPSPSDGGNSGSSDSSPEVQSYSGPSGRRLLLL
;
A
#
# COMPACT_ATOMS: atom_id res chain seq x y z
N MET A 1 -30.08 94.42 34.71
CA MET A 1 -28.83 94.30 33.92
C MET A 1 -28.19 92.97 34.29
N SER A 2 -27.53 92.30 33.33
CA SER A 2 -26.62 91.14 33.52
C SER A 2 -27.23 89.76 33.86
N HIS A 3 -26.71 88.74 33.18
CA HIS A 3 -26.90 87.28 33.34
C HIS A 3 -25.59 86.66 33.95
N PRO A 4 -25.34 85.33 33.95
CA PRO A 4 -26.09 84.20 34.55
C PRO A 4 -25.19 83.22 35.37
N VAL A 5 -25.80 82.23 36.05
CA VAL A 5 -25.24 80.87 36.36
C VAL A 5 -26.46 79.97 36.66
N SER A 6 -26.73 78.85 35.99
CA SER A 6 -25.94 77.63 35.69
C SER A 6 -25.65 76.77 36.94
N GLY A 7 -26.39 75.65 37.06
CA GLY A 7 -26.24 74.63 38.09
C GLY A 7 -26.63 73.27 37.53
N CYS A 8 -25.65 72.40 37.29
CA CYS A 8 -25.83 71.10 36.63
C CYS A 8 -26.17 70.01 37.66
N GLY A 9 -27.11 69.13 37.34
CA GLY A 9 -27.54 68.04 38.23
C GLY A 9 -26.55 66.88 38.28
N LEU A 10 -26.17 66.46 39.49
CA LEU A 10 -25.27 65.34 39.70
C LEU A 10 -26.02 64.00 39.60
N LEU A 11 -25.93 63.32 38.45
CA LEU A 11 -26.42 61.95 38.29
C LEU A 11 -25.40 60.95 38.86
N ALA A 12 -25.77 60.25 39.93
CA ALA A 12 -24.95 59.20 40.50
C ALA A 12 -25.00 57.93 39.62
N LEU A 13 -23.92 57.69 38.86
CA LEU A 13 -23.71 56.44 38.13
C LEU A 13 -23.38 55.30 39.11
N LEU A 14 -24.34 54.40 39.33
CA LEU A 14 -24.12 53.17 40.08
C LEU A 14 -23.31 52.19 39.21
N ALA A 15 -21.98 52.17 39.39
CA ALA A 15 -21.11 51.24 38.68
C ALA A 15 -21.30 49.81 39.24
N VAL A 16 -22.15 49.02 38.60
CA VAL A 16 -22.23 47.58 38.85
C VAL A 16 -20.97 46.93 38.28
N ALA A 17 -19.98 46.74 39.14
CA ALA A 17 -18.79 45.95 38.83
C ALA A 17 -19.20 44.48 38.74
N LEU A 18 -19.62 44.05 37.54
CA LEU A 18 -19.67 42.64 37.18
C LEU A 18 -18.24 42.10 37.28
N PHE A 19 -17.94 41.39 38.37
CA PHE A 19 -16.80 40.51 38.47
C PHE A 19 -17.01 39.34 37.50
N LEU A 20 -16.76 39.61 36.22
CA LEU A 20 -16.27 38.61 35.29
C LEU A 20 -14.93 38.14 35.85
N GLY A 21 -14.97 37.15 36.75
CA GLY A 21 -13.82 36.30 36.98
C GLY A 21 -13.31 35.81 35.63
N PRO A 22 -11.99 35.62 35.45
CA PRO A 22 -11.45 35.19 34.16
C PRO A 22 -12.25 33.97 33.72
N ALA A 23 -12.95 34.10 32.59
CA ALA A 23 -13.62 32.97 31.98
C ALA A 23 -12.55 31.89 31.87
N ALA A 24 -12.77 30.76 32.58
CA ALA A 24 -11.76 29.71 32.66
C ALA A 24 -11.37 29.39 31.22
N ALA A 25 -10.12 29.71 30.85
CA ALA A 25 -9.69 29.60 29.48
C ALA A 25 -9.96 28.16 29.08
N VAL A 26 -10.84 27.96 28.10
CA VAL A 26 -11.16 26.63 27.60
C VAL A 26 -9.83 26.04 27.20
N LYS A 27 -9.37 25.03 27.95
CA LYS A 27 -8.06 24.44 27.72
C LYS A 27 -8.02 24.05 26.25
N PRO A 28 -6.99 24.47 25.49
CA PRO A 28 -6.89 24.05 24.11
C PRO A 28 -6.82 22.52 24.07
N ILE A 29 -7.55 21.91 23.13
CA ILE A 29 -7.56 20.45 22.87
C ILE A 29 -6.24 20.10 22.18
N THR A 30 -5.15 20.23 22.94
CA THR A 30 -3.75 20.06 22.55
C THR A 30 -2.86 19.60 23.70
N ASP A 31 -3.27 19.87 24.94
CA ASP A 31 -2.53 19.49 26.14
C ASP A 31 -2.74 18.01 26.50
N TRP A 32 -1.76 17.42 27.20
CA TRP A 32 -1.92 16.11 27.82
C TRP A 32 -2.99 16.15 28.91
N GLU A 33 -3.97 15.25 28.79
CA GLU A 33 -4.95 14.97 29.82
C GLU A 33 -4.50 13.81 30.71
N SER A 34 -4.85 13.86 31.99
CA SER A 34 -4.59 12.76 32.92
C SER A 34 -5.74 11.77 32.90
N GLY A 35 -5.43 10.48 32.97
CA GLY A 35 -6.41 9.43 33.14
C GLY A 35 -5.78 8.18 33.75
N PHE A 36 -6.50 7.07 33.70
CA PHE A 36 -5.96 5.75 33.99
C PHE A 36 -6.47 4.74 32.97
N MET A 37 -5.76 3.62 32.86
CA MET A 37 -6.17 2.52 32.01
C MET A 37 -6.10 1.18 32.71
N THR A 38 -7.08 0.32 32.38
CA THR A 38 -7.04 -1.13 32.55
C THR A 38 -6.73 -1.77 31.21
N HIS A 39 -6.88 -3.09 31.10
CA HIS A 39 -6.89 -3.75 29.80
C HIS A 39 -7.86 -4.92 29.71
N TYR A 40 -8.31 -5.20 28.49
CA TYR A 40 -9.15 -6.34 28.11
C TYR A 40 -8.44 -7.32 27.16
N GLY A 41 -9.01 -8.52 27.04
CA GLY A 41 -8.54 -9.57 26.15
C GLY A 41 -7.31 -10.32 26.66
N GLY A 42 -6.98 -10.15 27.94
CA GLY A 42 -5.76 -10.70 28.54
C GLY A 42 -6.00 -11.91 29.44
N ALA A 43 -4.95 -12.34 30.13
CA ALA A 43 -5.00 -13.46 31.06
C ALA A 43 -5.97 -13.23 32.24
N GLN A 44 -6.21 -11.97 32.62
CA GLN A 44 -7.23 -11.58 33.61
C GLN A 44 -8.65 -11.94 33.19
N ASP A 45 -8.92 -12.02 31.89
CA ASP A 45 -10.21 -12.41 31.29
C ASP A 45 -10.25 -13.90 30.93
N GLY A 46 -9.19 -14.66 31.25
CA GLY A 46 -9.00 -16.04 30.82
C GLY A 46 -8.69 -16.19 29.32
N MET A 47 -8.23 -15.13 28.65
CA MET A 47 -7.99 -15.09 27.21
C MET A 47 -6.49 -15.06 26.85
N ASP A 48 -6.17 -15.47 25.62
CA ASP A 48 -4.86 -15.26 25.01
C ASP A 48 -4.76 -13.83 24.46
N PRO A 49 -3.89 -12.96 25.02
CA PRO A 49 -3.74 -11.58 24.55
C PRO A 49 -3.24 -11.45 23.10
N SER A 50 -2.71 -12.52 22.51
CA SER A 50 -2.24 -12.55 21.12
C SER A 50 -3.30 -13.00 20.10
N SER A 51 -4.51 -13.30 20.57
CA SER A 51 -5.70 -13.65 19.78
C SER A 51 -6.74 -12.51 19.78
N PRO A 52 -7.58 -12.36 18.72
CA PRO A 52 -8.63 -11.34 18.70
C PRO A 52 -9.70 -11.58 19.76
N SER A 53 -10.10 -10.51 20.44
CA SER A 53 -11.07 -10.51 21.55
C SER A 53 -11.80 -9.16 21.68
N PHE A 54 -13.06 -9.16 22.12
CA PHE A 54 -13.85 -7.95 22.41
C PHE A 54 -13.72 -6.89 21.30
N GLY A 55 -13.24 -5.68 21.61
CA GLY A 55 -12.99 -4.58 20.68
C GLY A 55 -12.00 -4.83 19.54
N THR A 56 -11.35 -6.01 19.45
CA THR A 56 -10.59 -6.46 18.26
C THR A 56 -11.28 -7.57 17.46
N SER A 57 -12.31 -8.23 17.98
CA SER A 57 -13.09 -9.24 17.25
C SER A 57 -14.45 -8.73 16.79
N VAL A 58 -15.18 -8.05 17.68
CA VAL A 58 -16.50 -7.41 17.46
C VAL A 58 -16.61 -6.25 18.44
N GLY A 59 -16.02 -5.10 18.10
CA GLY A 59 -16.20 -3.87 18.87
C GLY A 59 -17.46 -3.09 18.48
N SER A 60 -17.98 -2.29 19.41
CA SER A 60 -19.20 -1.48 19.22
C SER A 60 -19.12 -0.47 18.07
N CYS A 61 -17.91 -0.14 17.61
CA CYS A 61 -17.69 0.70 16.43
C CYS A 61 -17.92 -0.01 15.08
N GLY A 62 -18.18 -1.33 15.08
CA GLY A 62 -18.56 -2.06 13.87
C GLY A 62 -17.43 -2.34 12.87
N TYR A 63 -16.17 -2.11 13.23
CA TYR A 63 -15.00 -2.38 12.36
C TYR A 63 -14.74 -3.86 12.06
N GLY A 64 -15.50 -4.78 12.67
CA GLY A 64 -15.29 -6.22 12.53
C GLY A 64 -13.99 -6.69 13.21
N MET A 65 -13.33 -7.69 12.61
CA MET A 65 -12.06 -8.20 13.10
C MET A 65 -10.93 -7.22 12.78
N ILE A 66 -10.32 -6.65 13.81
CA ILE A 66 -9.10 -5.86 13.73
C ILE A 66 -7.92 -6.81 13.96
N PRO A 67 -7.07 -7.08 12.95
CA PRO A 67 -5.98 -8.05 13.09
C PRO A 67 -4.74 -7.44 13.77
N LYS A 68 -3.76 -8.30 14.10
CA LYS A 68 -2.52 -7.89 14.79
C LYS A 68 -1.38 -7.49 13.83
N ASP A 69 -1.48 -7.87 12.57
CA ASP A 69 -0.48 -7.74 11.51
C ASP A 69 -0.84 -6.68 10.45
N ALA A 70 -2.03 -6.08 10.51
CA ALA A 70 -2.38 -4.84 9.83
C ALA A 70 -2.81 -3.76 10.85
N PHE A 71 -2.71 -2.49 10.47
CA PHE A 71 -3.12 -1.36 11.32
C PHE A 71 -4.58 -1.52 11.80
N PRO A 72 -4.90 -1.18 13.07
CA PRO A 72 -4.04 -0.62 14.12
C PRO A 72 -3.15 -1.63 14.89
N TYR A 73 -2.95 -2.86 14.43
CA TYR A 73 -2.04 -3.86 15.04
C TYR A 73 -2.42 -4.22 16.48
N PHE A 74 -3.71 -4.52 16.72
CA PHE A 74 -4.34 -4.61 18.05
C PHE A 74 -4.16 -3.37 18.95
N SER A 75 -3.59 -2.25 18.47
CA SER A 75 -3.39 -1.03 19.25
C SER A 75 -4.70 -0.24 19.29
N VAL A 76 -5.66 -0.74 20.07
CA VAL A 76 -7.01 -0.22 20.19
C VAL A 76 -7.44 -0.05 21.63
N ALA A 77 -8.50 0.74 21.83
CA ALA A 77 -9.06 1.04 23.13
C ALA A 77 -10.59 1.19 23.09
N ALA A 78 -11.18 1.14 24.27
CA ALA A 78 -12.58 1.43 24.55
C ALA A 78 -12.66 2.65 25.46
N PHE A 79 -13.61 3.55 25.18
CA PHE A 79 -13.91 4.70 26.06
C PHE A 79 -15.14 4.44 26.92
N SER A 80 -15.15 5.02 28.12
CA SER A 80 -16.38 5.21 28.88
C SER A 80 -17.40 6.06 28.10
N PRO A 81 -18.70 5.73 28.14
CA PRO A 81 -19.78 6.64 27.73
C PRO A 81 -19.73 8.00 28.43
N GLU A 82 -19.12 8.07 29.61
CA GLU A 82 -19.00 9.30 30.37
C GLU A 82 -17.82 10.19 29.93
N ASN A 83 -16.88 9.65 29.15
CA ASN A 83 -15.73 10.40 28.62
C ASN A 83 -16.19 11.52 27.67
N HIS A 84 -15.55 12.69 27.77
CA HIS A 84 -15.99 13.85 27.00
C HIS A 84 -15.70 13.72 25.49
N TYR A 85 -14.68 12.96 25.07
CA TYR A 85 -14.46 12.65 23.65
C TYR A 85 -15.55 11.72 23.11
N TYR A 86 -16.00 10.74 23.90
CA TYR A 86 -17.14 9.89 23.55
C TYR A 86 -18.43 10.71 23.38
N LYS A 87 -18.71 11.63 24.32
CA LYS A 87 -19.90 12.50 24.31
C LYS A 87 -19.93 13.55 23.21
N SER A 88 -18.78 14.09 22.82
CA SER A 88 -18.67 15.16 21.81
C SER A 88 -18.30 14.67 20.41
N GLY A 89 -17.71 13.48 20.30
CA GLY A 89 -17.29 12.88 19.05
C GLY A 89 -18.45 12.26 18.25
N PRO A 90 -18.34 12.20 16.91
CA PRO A 90 -19.25 11.41 16.10
C PRO A 90 -19.21 9.94 16.54
N SER A 91 -20.37 9.29 16.52
CA SER A 91 -20.53 7.85 16.76
C SER A 91 -19.81 7.31 18.02
N GLY A 92 -19.82 8.05 19.14
CA GLY A 92 -19.18 7.58 20.39
C GLY A 92 -17.65 7.52 20.31
N ALA A 93 -17.03 8.49 19.61
CA ALA A 93 -15.60 8.58 19.37
C ALA A 93 -14.96 7.44 18.54
N CYS A 94 -15.77 6.58 17.91
CA CYS A 94 -15.26 5.51 17.04
C CYS A 94 -14.27 6.02 15.99
N GLY A 95 -13.12 5.37 15.91
CA GLY A 95 -12.05 5.68 14.97
C GLY A 95 -11.12 6.81 15.43
N GLN A 96 -11.47 7.58 16.46
CA GLN A 96 -10.56 8.59 17.02
C GLN A 96 -9.25 7.94 17.47
N CYS A 97 -8.14 8.59 17.13
CA CYS A 97 -6.80 8.13 17.50
C CYS A 97 -6.23 8.99 18.62
N PHE A 98 -5.62 8.34 19.61
CA PHE A 98 -5.00 9.00 20.76
C PHE A 98 -3.56 8.52 20.91
N GLN A 99 -2.67 9.47 21.18
CA GLN A 99 -1.39 9.14 21.79
C GLN A 99 -1.60 8.96 23.29
N ILE A 100 -1.20 7.81 23.82
CA ILE A 100 -1.29 7.46 25.23
C ILE A 100 0.12 7.19 25.76
N GLN A 101 0.45 7.73 26.93
CA GLN A 101 1.75 7.59 27.58
C GLN A 101 1.57 7.13 29.03
N CYS A 102 2.38 6.16 29.45
CA CYS A 102 2.40 5.73 30.83
C CYS A 102 2.92 6.86 31.76
N VAL A 103 2.31 7.02 32.93
CA VAL A 103 2.77 7.95 33.96
C VAL A 103 3.11 7.16 35.23
N ASN A 104 4.36 7.24 35.69
CA ASN A 104 4.80 6.53 36.90
C ASN A 104 3.97 6.95 38.11
N GLY A 105 3.60 5.98 38.96
CA GLY A 105 2.42 6.10 39.82
C GLY A 105 2.66 6.51 41.27
N ARG A 106 1.53 6.48 42.02
CA ARG A 106 1.46 6.80 43.46
C ARG A 106 2.56 6.12 44.27
N ASN A 107 3.09 6.86 45.24
CA ASN A 107 4.13 6.44 46.19
C ASN A 107 5.53 6.19 45.58
N GLY A 108 5.83 6.78 44.41
CA GLY A 108 7.19 6.82 43.86
C GLY A 108 7.67 5.50 43.25
N LYS A 109 6.75 4.61 42.87
CA LYS A 109 7.08 3.40 42.11
C LYS A 109 7.12 3.71 40.61
N ASN A 110 8.26 3.42 40.00
CA ASN A 110 8.36 3.37 38.55
C ASN A 110 7.89 1.99 38.06
N TYR A 111 6.88 2.01 37.19
CA TYR A 111 6.31 0.81 36.54
C TYR A 111 6.17 0.97 35.02
N CYS A 112 6.34 2.19 34.52
CA CYS A 112 6.34 2.44 33.09
C CYS A 112 7.57 1.81 32.46
N LYS A 113 7.37 1.13 31.33
CA LYS A 113 8.46 0.81 30.40
C LYS A 113 8.99 2.12 29.83
N THR A 114 10.30 2.19 29.65
CA THR A 114 10.99 3.39 29.17
C THR A 114 11.69 3.12 27.83
N ASP A 115 11.99 4.18 27.10
CA ASP A 115 12.91 4.13 25.97
C ASP A 115 14.38 4.00 26.44
N ALA A 116 15.32 4.11 25.48
CA ALA A 116 16.75 4.05 25.74
C ALA A 116 17.31 5.29 26.46
N GLN A 117 16.52 6.37 26.57
CA GLN A 117 16.85 7.62 27.26
C GLN A 117 16.33 7.60 28.71
N GLY A 118 15.42 6.67 29.04
CA GLY A 118 14.79 6.54 30.36
C GLY A 118 13.43 7.22 30.45
N GLU A 119 12.89 7.74 29.34
CA GLU A 119 11.59 8.41 29.31
C GLU A 119 10.45 7.39 29.15
N PRO A 120 9.28 7.59 29.80
CA PRO A 120 8.14 6.66 29.70
C PRO A 120 7.66 6.48 28.25
N LEU A 121 7.45 5.23 27.82
CA LEU A 121 6.99 4.94 26.47
C LEU A 121 5.58 5.51 26.20
N SER A 122 5.35 5.87 24.95
CA SER A 122 4.05 6.23 24.40
C SER A 122 3.65 5.27 23.28
N ILE A 123 2.36 5.02 23.11
CA ILE A 123 1.81 4.32 21.94
C ILE A 123 0.61 5.08 21.37
N LEU A 124 0.20 4.71 20.17
CA LEU A 124 -1.05 5.15 19.57
C LEU A 124 -2.13 4.09 19.80
N VAL A 125 -3.34 4.52 20.11
CA VAL A 125 -4.53 3.66 20.15
C VAL A 125 -5.68 4.28 19.35
N MET A 126 -6.44 3.42 18.66
CA MET A 126 -7.68 3.79 17.98
C MET A 126 -8.88 3.34 18.84
N ILE A 127 -9.89 4.20 19.01
CA ILE A 127 -11.13 3.80 19.68
C ILE A 127 -11.91 2.84 18.78
N SER A 128 -12.10 1.59 19.20
CA SER A 128 -12.83 0.55 18.47
C SER A 128 -14.05 0.00 19.21
N ASP A 129 -14.23 0.38 20.48
CA ASP A 129 -15.29 -0.13 21.33
C ASP A 129 -15.72 0.88 22.42
N VAL A 130 -16.71 0.51 23.22
CA VAL A 130 -17.17 1.23 24.41
C VAL A 130 -16.94 0.37 25.66
N CYS A 131 -16.65 1.02 26.79
CA CYS A 131 -16.56 0.38 28.11
C CYS A 131 -17.65 0.96 29.03
N PRO A 132 -18.87 0.40 29.04
CA PRO A 132 -20.00 0.94 29.81
C PRO A 132 -19.79 0.99 31.33
N GLU A 133 -18.89 0.17 31.86
CA GLU A 133 -18.49 0.08 33.27
C GLU A 133 -17.34 1.02 33.66
N CYS A 134 -16.69 1.67 32.68
CA CYS A 134 -15.56 2.57 32.91
C CYS A 134 -16.01 3.95 33.43
N GLU A 135 -15.22 4.54 34.31
CA GLU A 135 -15.37 5.94 34.76
C GLU A 135 -14.94 6.94 33.67
N ALA A 136 -15.26 8.24 33.82
CA ALA A 136 -15.07 9.23 32.76
C ALA A 136 -13.62 9.36 32.24
N GLU A 137 -12.61 9.31 33.11
CA GLU A 137 -11.18 9.39 32.77
C GLU A 137 -10.51 8.00 32.61
N HIS A 138 -11.31 6.95 32.44
CA HIS A 138 -10.88 5.56 32.29
C HIS A 138 -10.94 5.15 30.80
N MET A 139 -9.79 4.74 30.26
CA MET A 139 -9.68 4.11 28.94
C MET A 139 -9.32 2.64 29.13
N ASP A 140 -10.08 1.71 28.55
CA ASP A 140 -9.75 0.28 28.62
C ASP A 140 -9.06 -0.15 27.32
N VAL A 141 -7.80 -0.58 27.39
CA VAL A 141 -6.97 -0.83 26.19
C VAL A 141 -6.81 -2.32 25.91
N GLN A 142 -6.53 -2.71 24.67
CA GLN A 142 -6.22 -4.11 24.38
C GLN A 142 -4.94 -4.56 25.13
N SER A 143 -4.93 -5.79 25.67
CA SER A 143 -3.89 -6.25 26.60
C SER A 143 -2.44 -6.24 26.05
N MET A 144 -2.20 -6.53 24.77
CA MET A 144 -0.87 -6.36 24.16
C MET A 144 -0.50 -4.90 23.97
N ALA A 145 -1.47 -4.01 23.73
CA ALA A 145 -1.23 -2.57 23.71
C ALA A 145 -0.82 -2.06 25.11
N PHE A 146 -1.54 -2.45 26.17
CA PHE A 146 -1.13 -2.21 27.56
C PHE A 146 0.28 -2.75 27.84
N GLY A 147 0.57 -3.96 27.37
CA GLY A 147 1.86 -4.63 27.48
C GLY A 147 3.02 -3.89 26.83
N LYS A 148 2.79 -2.92 25.92
CA LYS A 148 3.85 -2.03 25.41
C LYS A 148 4.25 -0.95 26.43
N LEU A 149 3.33 -0.57 27.32
CA LEU A 149 3.48 0.54 28.27
C LEU A 149 3.89 0.10 29.68
N ALA A 150 3.37 -1.03 30.17
CA ALA A 150 3.66 -1.54 31.51
C ALA A 150 3.58 -3.07 31.58
N ASP A 151 3.70 -3.64 32.78
CA ASP A 151 3.44 -5.05 33.06
C ASP A 151 1.93 -5.29 33.22
N GLN A 152 1.36 -6.18 32.41
CA GLN A 152 -0.08 -6.53 32.44
C GLN A 152 -0.55 -7.05 33.82
N GLY A 153 0.34 -7.65 34.62
CA GLY A 153 0.04 -8.09 35.98
C GLY A 153 -0.29 -6.96 36.97
N LEU A 154 -0.10 -5.69 36.59
CA LEU A 154 -0.51 -4.53 37.39
C LEU A 154 -2.03 -4.30 37.34
N GLY A 155 -2.72 -4.77 36.29
CA GLY A 155 -4.16 -4.62 36.07
C GLY A 155 -4.61 -3.21 35.71
N ASN A 156 -4.07 -2.17 36.36
CA ASN A 156 -4.25 -0.77 35.96
C ASN A 156 -2.97 0.06 36.16
N ILE A 157 -2.86 1.14 35.38
CA ILE A 157 -1.83 2.17 35.56
C ILE A 157 -2.39 3.58 35.30
N ASN A 158 -1.74 4.59 35.89
CA ASN A 158 -1.98 5.98 35.50
C ASN A 158 -1.39 6.22 34.11
N MET A 159 -2.09 7.03 33.32
CA MET A 159 -1.66 7.43 31.99
C MET A 159 -1.90 8.91 31.77
N ARG A 160 -1.31 9.43 30.69
CA ARG A 160 -1.77 10.67 30.07
C ARG A 160 -2.08 10.43 28.61
N TYR A 161 -3.08 11.12 28.07
CA TYR A 161 -3.54 10.95 26.71
C TYR A 161 -3.84 12.29 26.02
N ARG A 162 -3.81 12.28 24.68
CA ARG A 162 -4.14 13.42 23.82
C ARG A 162 -4.51 12.94 22.41
N ARG A 163 -5.37 13.68 21.71
CA ARG A 163 -5.75 13.38 20.31
C ARG A 163 -4.52 13.38 19.40
N TRP A 164 -4.43 12.42 18.48
CA TRP A 164 -3.36 12.33 17.48
C TRP A 164 -3.94 12.23 16.07
N LEU A 165 -3.28 12.90 15.13
CA LEU A 165 -3.59 12.91 13.70
C LEU A 165 -2.32 12.59 12.92
N ARG A 166 -2.45 11.77 11.89
CA ARG A 166 -1.46 11.56 10.84
C ARG A 166 -2.17 11.61 9.52
N LEU A 167 -1.53 12.23 8.53
CA LEU A 167 -1.98 12.22 7.15
C LEU A 167 -0.79 12.24 6.20
N ALA A 168 -0.97 11.80 4.96
CA ALA A 168 -0.11 12.15 3.85
C ALA A 168 -0.79 13.17 2.93
N ILE A 169 -0.03 14.09 2.34
CA ILE A 169 -0.51 14.95 1.26
C ILE A 169 -0.01 14.41 -0.07
N THR A 170 -0.91 14.09 -0.98
CA THR A 170 -0.59 13.62 -2.33
C THR A 170 -1.23 14.51 -3.40
N ASP A 171 -0.92 14.20 -4.67
CA ASP A 171 -1.35 14.96 -5.85
C ASP A 171 -0.93 16.44 -5.87
N THR A 172 0.24 16.74 -5.30
CA THR A 172 0.84 18.09 -5.30
C THR A 172 1.35 18.50 -6.68
N GLY A 173 0.87 19.64 -7.16
CA GLY A 173 1.35 20.31 -8.38
C GLY A 173 2.46 21.34 -8.13
N GLY A 174 2.89 22.00 -9.20
CA GLY A 174 3.86 23.10 -9.14
C GLY A 174 5.28 22.61 -8.85
N TYR A 175 6.01 23.33 -8.00
CA TYR A 175 7.29 22.87 -7.44
C TYR A 175 7.14 21.63 -6.52
N ALA A 176 5.90 21.21 -6.22
CA ALA A 176 5.45 19.94 -5.66
C ALA A 176 5.96 19.53 -4.25
N SER A 177 7.06 20.11 -3.76
CA SER A 177 7.62 19.85 -2.43
C SER A 177 6.88 20.67 -1.37
N VAL A 178 6.03 20.02 -0.58
CA VAL A 178 5.43 20.63 0.62
C VAL A 178 6.51 20.91 1.66
N GLN A 179 6.65 22.17 2.04
CA GLN A 179 7.62 22.65 3.04
C GLN A 179 7.05 22.57 4.46
N SER A 180 5.77 22.88 4.65
CA SER A 180 5.11 22.80 5.95
C SER A 180 3.60 22.61 5.82
N VAL A 181 3.02 21.96 6.81
CA VAL A 181 1.57 21.80 6.98
C VAL A 181 1.18 22.33 8.35
N SER A 182 0.09 23.06 8.42
CA SER A 182 -0.58 23.42 9.67
C SER A 182 -2.05 23.02 9.62
N VAL A 183 -2.61 22.62 10.76
CA VAL A 183 -4.00 22.20 10.90
C VAL A 183 -4.72 23.09 11.93
N LYS A 184 -6.03 23.26 11.79
CA LYS A 184 -6.90 23.83 12.82
C LYS A 184 -8.30 23.22 12.76
N SER A 185 -9.09 23.35 13.82
CA SER A 185 -10.54 23.13 13.72
C SER A 185 -11.15 24.22 12.84
N SER A 186 -12.12 23.88 12.00
CA SER A 186 -12.85 24.85 11.16
C SER A 186 -13.60 25.90 11.96
N SER A 187 -13.96 25.59 13.22
CA SER A 187 -14.53 26.56 14.17
C SER A 187 -13.50 27.44 14.88
N GLY A 188 -12.19 27.14 14.72
CA GLY A 188 -11.09 27.82 15.40
C GLY A 188 -10.29 28.77 14.50
N SER A 189 -9.56 29.70 15.13
CA SER A 189 -8.68 30.67 14.47
C SER A 189 -7.20 30.29 14.48
N ASN A 190 -6.79 29.33 15.32
CA ASN A 190 -5.40 29.10 15.66
C ASN A 190 -4.83 27.91 14.89
N TRP A 191 -3.93 28.19 13.97
CA TRP A 191 -3.13 27.17 13.27
C TRP A 191 -2.10 26.53 14.21
N GLN A 192 -2.01 25.21 14.19
CA GLN A 192 -0.90 24.45 14.77
C GLN A 192 -0.10 23.78 13.66
N THR A 193 1.22 23.94 13.67
CA THR A 193 2.11 23.28 12.70
C THR A 193 2.22 21.79 12.99
N MET A 194 2.23 20.98 11.94
CA MET A 194 2.39 19.52 11.99
C MET A 194 3.86 19.13 11.78
N ASP A 195 4.30 18.07 12.45
CA ASP A 195 5.63 17.51 12.32
C ASP A 195 5.74 16.67 11.03
N ASN A 196 6.76 16.92 10.20
CA ASN A 196 7.07 16.03 9.07
C ASN A 196 7.79 14.78 9.61
N THR A 197 7.10 13.63 9.65
CA THR A 197 7.67 12.41 10.24
C THR A 197 8.36 11.52 9.22
N TRP A 198 7.88 11.49 7.97
CA TRP A 198 8.51 10.75 6.87
C TRP A 198 7.98 11.15 5.49
N GLY A 199 8.84 11.67 4.61
CA GLY A 199 8.45 11.99 3.23
C GLY A 199 7.32 13.02 3.17
N ALA A 200 6.18 12.67 2.55
CA ALA A 200 4.99 13.52 2.48
C ALA A 200 4.00 13.31 3.66
N VAL A 201 4.42 12.62 4.73
CA VAL A 201 3.61 12.34 5.93
C VAL A 201 3.80 13.42 6.99
N TRP A 202 2.69 13.87 7.55
CA TRP A 202 2.59 14.91 8.57
C TRP A 202 1.80 14.41 9.77
N GLU A 203 2.29 14.69 10.97
CA GLU A 203 1.66 14.27 12.22
C GLU A 203 1.41 15.45 13.16
N SER A 204 0.32 15.37 13.93
CA SER A 204 0.11 16.20 15.11
C SER A 204 -0.24 15.31 16.28
N GLY A 205 0.57 15.39 17.35
CA GLY A 205 0.25 14.79 18.64
C GLY A 205 -0.80 15.57 19.44
N SER A 206 -1.50 16.52 18.83
CA SER A 206 -2.42 17.44 19.51
C SER A 206 -3.58 17.82 18.58
N ALA A 207 -4.16 16.83 17.91
CA ALA A 207 -5.09 17.08 16.81
C ALA A 207 -6.35 17.84 17.25
N PRO A 208 -6.79 18.89 16.52
CA PRO A 208 -8.02 19.62 16.86
C PRO A 208 -9.28 18.75 16.77
N THR A 209 -10.40 19.28 17.24
CA THR A 209 -11.72 18.73 16.96
C THR A 209 -12.11 18.98 15.50
N ALA A 210 -12.53 17.94 14.79
CA ALA A 210 -13.07 18.03 13.44
C ALA A 210 -14.38 18.87 13.39
N PRO A 211 -14.76 19.49 12.26
CA PRO A 211 -14.05 19.50 10.98
C PRO A 211 -12.68 20.19 11.02
N LEU A 212 -11.75 19.77 10.16
CA LEU A 212 -10.38 20.29 10.11
C LEU A 212 -10.11 21.06 8.82
N ASP A 213 -9.43 22.21 8.96
CA ASP A 213 -8.82 22.95 7.85
C ASP A 213 -7.30 22.72 7.85
N PHE A 214 -6.69 22.80 6.67
CA PHE A 214 -5.26 22.63 6.47
C PHE A 214 -4.67 23.82 5.70
N GLN A 215 -3.59 24.39 6.22
CA GLN A 215 -2.76 25.36 5.51
C GLN A 215 -1.48 24.66 5.08
N ILE A 216 -1.21 24.66 3.79
CA ILE A 216 -0.15 23.88 3.15
C ILE A 216 0.76 24.83 2.40
N THR A 217 2.04 24.84 2.76
CA THR A 217 3.07 25.72 2.16
C THR A 217 3.97 24.91 1.25
N CYS A 218 4.12 25.33 0.00
CA CYS A 218 5.06 24.78 -0.98
C CYS A 218 6.46 25.40 -0.78
N SER A 219 7.51 24.71 -1.23
CA SER A 219 8.91 25.15 -1.14
C SER A 219 9.24 26.46 -1.88
N ASP A 220 8.38 26.88 -2.81
CA ASP A 220 8.47 28.18 -3.50
C ASP A 220 7.79 29.33 -2.73
N GLY A 221 7.20 29.03 -1.58
CA GLY A 221 6.47 29.99 -0.73
C GLY A 221 4.99 30.15 -1.08
N GLN A 222 4.45 29.42 -2.06
CA GLN A 222 3.00 29.38 -2.27
C GLN A 222 2.29 28.76 -1.06
N ILE A 223 1.14 29.31 -0.69
CA ILE A 223 0.30 28.81 0.40
C ILE A 223 -1.10 28.56 -0.15
N VAL A 224 -1.61 27.35 0.09
CA VAL A 224 -3.02 27.01 -0.14
C VAL A 224 -3.68 26.65 1.19
N THR A 225 -4.97 26.96 1.31
CA THR A 225 -5.79 26.58 2.45
C THR A 225 -6.91 25.67 1.96
N ALA A 226 -7.00 24.47 2.52
CA ALA A 226 -8.09 23.53 2.27
C ALA A 226 -9.00 23.50 3.50
N ASP A 227 -10.20 24.06 3.38
CA ASP A 227 -11.13 24.23 4.50
C ASP A 227 -12.09 23.03 4.64
N SER A 228 -12.40 22.65 5.88
CA SER A 228 -13.38 21.61 6.26
C SER A 228 -13.18 20.26 5.54
N VAL A 229 -11.93 19.84 5.36
CA VAL A 229 -11.56 18.65 4.58
C VAL A 229 -11.88 17.36 5.33
N VAL A 230 -11.38 17.25 6.58
CA VAL A 230 -11.63 16.09 7.44
C VAL A 230 -12.84 16.40 8.31
N THR A 231 -14.03 15.98 7.87
CA THR A 231 -15.32 16.27 8.52
C THR A 231 -15.77 15.21 9.51
N GLN A 232 -15.12 14.04 9.50
CA GLN A 232 -15.35 12.91 10.40
C GLN A 232 -14.02 12.49 11.03
N ASP A 233 -14.02 12.20 12.33
CA ASP A 233 -12.90 11.48 12.94
C ASP A 233 -12.81 10.08 12.31
N GLY A 234 -11.61 9.51 12.18
CA GLY A 234 -11.44 8.23 11.52
C GLY A 234 -10.11 7.54 11.81
N GLY A 235 -10.12 6.22 11.61
CA GLY A 235 -8.94 5.37 11.61
C GLY A 235 -8.78 4.68 10.25
N ILE A 236 -7.57 4.20 9.97
CA ILE A 236 -7.22 3.55 8.70
C ILE A 236 -7.91 2.18 8.60
N SER A 237 -9.00 2.11 7.82
CA SER A 237 -9.83 0.92 7.64
C SER A 237 -9.20 -0.06 6.65
N GLY A 238 -8.21 -0.85 7.11
CA GLY A 238 -7.63 -1.96 6.33
C GLY A 238 -6.10 -1.95 6.17
N GLY A 239 -5.34 -1.45 7.15
CA GLY A 239 -3.89 -1.29 6.98
C GLY A 239 -3.55 -0.08 6.12
N VAL A 240 -2.26 0.19 5.84
CA VAL A 240 -1.80 1.42 5.15
C VAL A 240 -2.47 1.67 3.77
N GLY A 241 -3.02 0.63 3.13
CA GLY A 241 -3.81 0.74 1.89
C GLY A 241 -5.31 1.06 2.07
N GLY A 242 -5.80 1.20 3.30
CA GLY A 242 -7.19 1.51 3.67
C GLY A 242 -7.36 2.89 4.32
N ALA A 243 -6.49 3.83 3.95
CA ALA A 243 -6.55 5.22 4.42
C ALA A 243 -7.82 5.92 3.89
N ILE A 244 -8.44 6.78 4.71
CA ILE A 244 -9.62 7.53 4.28
C ILE A 244 -9.12 8.71 3.45
N THR A 245 -9.25 8.61 2.13
CA THR A 245 -8.87 9.70 1.22
C THR A 245 -9.90 10.84 1.29
N PHE A 246 -9.43 12.05 1.60
CA PHE A 246 -10.21 13.28 1.50
C PHE A 246 -9.71 14.13 0.33
N THR A 247 -10.59 14.43 -0.61
CA THR A 247 -10.30 15.31 -1.75
C THR A 247 -10.48 16.78 -1.37
N THR A 248 -9.51 17.64 -1.66
CA THR A 248 -9.69 19.10 -1.55
C THR A 248 -10.31 19.68 -2.83
N ASP A 249 -10.52 20.99 -2.87
CA ASP A 249 -10.77 21.78 -4.08
C ASP A 249 -9.58 22.67 -4.49
N VAL A 250 -8.57 22.81 -3.61
CA VAL A 250 -7.34 23.58 -3.86
C VAL A 250 -6.19 22.78 -4.50
N GLN A 251 -5.27 23.51 -5.13
CA GLN A 251 -4.02 23.05 -5.74
C GLN A 251 -3.01 24.21 -5.81
N PHE A 252 -1.70 23.93 -5.83
CA PHE A 252 -0.67 24.95 -6.09
C PHE A 252 -0.70 25.42 -7.56
N ASN A 253 -0.35 26.69 -7.79
CA ASN A 253 -0.22 27.21 -9.16
C ASN A 253 0.97 26.54 -9.86
N ILE A 254 0.74 26.12 -11.11
CA ILE A 254 1.73 25.47 -11.95
C ILE A 254 2.10 26.41 -13.10
N ASP A 255 2.99 27.36 -12.81
CA ASP A 255 3.39 28.41 -13.76
C ASP A 255 4.52 27.97 -14.71
N ASP A 256 5.07 26.75 -14.54
CA ASP A 256 6.10 26.20 -15.42
C ASP A 256 5.48 25.79 -16.78
N PRO A 257 5.91 26.37 -17.92
CA PRO A 257 5.43 25.99 -19.24
C PRO A 257 5.61 24.50 -19.55
N ALA A 258 6.64 23.84 -19.00
CA ALA A 258 6.88 22.42 -19.18
C ALA A 258 5.74 21.55 -18.62
N ALA A 259 5.00 22.02 -17.60
CA ALA A 259 3.85 21.29 -17.08
C ALA A 259 2.74 21.11 -18.13
N SER A 260 2.58 22.06 -19.06
CA SER A 260 1.65 21.92 -20.20
C SER A 260 2.08 20.87 -21.22
N SER A 261 3.38 20.50 -21.24
CA SER A 261 3.93 19.42 -22.06
C SER A 261 4.01 18.06 -21.33
N VAL A 262 3.67 18.00 -20.04
CA VAL A 262 3.54 16.72 -19.32
C VAL A 262 2.22 16.07 -19.69
N GLN A 263 2.24 15.29 -20.77
CA GLN A 263 1.17 14.37 -21.11
C GLN A 263 1.26 13.11 -20.22
N ALA A 264 0.12 12.48 -19.95
CA ALA A 264 0.13 11.14 -19.38
C ALA A 264 0.63 10.15 -20.44
N PHE A 265 1.34 9.11 -20.01
CA PHE A 265 1.61 7.95 -20.86
C PHE A 265 0.27 7.32 -21.27
N ASP A 266 -0.08 7.42 -22.56
CA ASP A 266 -1.40 7.10 -23.10
C ASP A 266 -1.43 5.87 -24.02
N GLY A 267 -0.30 5.15 -24.14
CA GLY A 267 -0.24 3.78 -24.59
C GLY A 267 0.78 3.51 -25.71
N PRO A 268 0.33 3.04 -26.90
CA PRO A 268 1.22 2.41 -27.89
C PRO A 268 2.26 3.34 -28.53
N ASP A 269 2.09 4.66 -28.44
CA ASP A 269 3.03 5.67 -28.95
C ASP A 269 4.04 6.14 -27.87
N ASP A 270 3.89 5.68 -26.62
CA ASP A 270 4.86 5.93 -25.55
C ASP A 270 6.23 5.31 -25.88
N PRO A 271 7.35 5.89 -25.39
CA PRO A 271 8.69 5.35 -25.62
C PRO A 271 8.84 3.97 -24.98
N MET A 272 8.65 2.93 -25.80
CA MET A 272 8.74 1.54 -25.35
C MET A 272 10.14 1.22 -24.79
N VAL A 273 10.20 0.88 -23.51
CA VAL A 273 11.43 0.44 -22.84
C VAL A 273 11.58 -1.07 -22.96
N ASP A 274 12.79 -1.54 -23.27
CA ASP A 274 13.07 -2.97 -23.33
C ASP A 274 12.92 -3.66 -21.97
N LYS A 275 11.88 -4.49 -21.85
CA LYS A 275 11.85 -5.54 -20.83
C LYS A 275 12.97 -6.53 -21.13
N THR A 276 13.88 -6.72 -20.17
CA THR A 276 14.98 -7.69 -20.28
C THR A 276 14.56 -9.06 -19.71
N PRO A 277 14.90 -10.18 -20.38
CA PRO A 277 14.77 -11.50 -19.78
C PRO A 277 15.72 -11.65 -18.59
N SER A 278 15.30 -12.40 -17.57
CA SER A 278 16.17 -12.76 -16.44
C SER A 278 17.45 -13.49 -16.90
N GLY A 279 18.54 -13.31 -16.15
CA GLY A 279 19.86 -13.89 -16.48
C GLY A 279 20.93 -12.88 -16.93
N GLY A 280 20.72 -11.57 -16.76
CA GLY A 280 21.78 -10.54 -16.84
C GLY A 280 22.32 -10.20 -18.25
N VAL A 281 21.75 -10.78 -19.31
CA VAL A 281 22.13 -10.49 -20.70
C VAL A 281 21.24 -9.36 -21.25
N SER A 282 21.87 -8.30 -21.78
CA SER A 282 21.17 -7.14 -22.35
C SER A 282 20.44 -7.47 -23.65
N CYS A 283 19.41 -6.69 -23.97
CA CYS A 283 18.67 -6.87 -25.22
C CYS A 283 19.53 -6.65 -26.47
N GLN A 284 20.45 -5.67 -26.44
CA GLN A 284 21.40 -5.46 -27.53
C GLN A 284 22.25 -6.72 -27.78
N GLN A 285 22.79 -7.33 -26.73
CA GLN A 285 23.59 -8.55 -26.85
C GLN A 285 22.77 -9.74 -27.42
N ARG A 286 21.48 -9.81 -27.12
CA ARG A 286 20.56 -10.82 -27.71
C ARG A 286 20.25 -10.55 -29.17
N LYS A 287 20.14 -9.28 -29.58
CA LYS A 287 20.01 -8.87 -30.99
C LYS A 287 21.27 -9.21 -31.78
N ASP A 288 22.45 -8.97 -31.22
CA ASP A 288 23.73 -9.32 -31.82
C ASP A 288 23.89 -10.85 -32.00
N TRP A 289 23.23 -11.64 -31.14
CA TRP A 289 23.10 -13.10 -31.28
C TRP A 289 21.96 -13.57 -32.21
N GLY A 290 21.29 -12.65 -32.91
CA GLY A 290 20.19 -12.97 -33.82
C GLY A 290 18.92 -13.50 -33.13
N GLN A 291 18.73 -13.26 -31.83
CA GLN A 291 17.61 -13.83 -31.07
C GLN A 291 16.26 -13.11 -31.29
N CYS A 292 16.22 -12.01 -32.06
CA CYS A 292 14.99 -11.22 -32.25
C CYS A 292 13.83 -11.97 -32.92
N SER A 293 14.09 -13.07 -33.64
CA SER A 293 13.06 -13.95 -34.23
C SER A 293 12.65 -15.12 -33.33
N GLN A 294 13.19 -15.23 -32.11
CA GLN A 294 12.88 -16.33 -31.20
C GLN A 294 11.51 -16.12 -30.54
N SER A 295 10.65 -17.14 -30.63
CA SER A 295 9.26 -17.08 -30.12
C SER A 295 9.16 -16.77 -28.63
N TRP A 296 10.10 -17.27 -27.81
CA TRP A 296 10.12 -16.97 -26.37
C TRP A 296 10.44 -15.50 -26.06
N LEU A 297 11.13 -14.80 -26.96
CA LEU A 297 11.46 -13.38 -26.82
C LEU A 297 10.23 -12.52 -27.14
N SER A 298 9.56 -12.79 -28.26
CA SER A 298 8.36 -12.07 -28.68
C SER A 298 7.14 -12.37 -27.80
N SER A 299 6.85 -13.64 -27.49
CA SER A 299 5.74 -14.02 -26.61
C SER A 299 5.93 -13.56 -25.15
N GLY A 300 7.17 -13.33 -24.70
CA GLY A 300 7.45 -12.81 -23.36
C GLY A 300 7.39 -11.28 -23.23
N GLY A 301 7.21 -10.58 -24.35
CA GLY A 301 7.30 -9.12 -24.45
C GLY A 301 8.71 -8.59 -24.17
N TYR A 302 9.75 -9.35 -24.53
CA TYR A 302 11.14 -9.02 -24.23
C TYR A 302 11.84 -8.35 -25.41
N CYS A 303 12.73 -7.41 -25.11
CA CYS A 303 13.62 -6.78 -26.09
C CYS A 303 12.92 -6.16 -27.32
N GLN A 304 11.65 -5.77 -27.18
CA GLN A 304 10.80 -5.35 -28.30
C GLN A 304 11.27 -4.05 -28.95
N ALA A 305 11.85 -3.12 -28.17
CA ALA A 305 12.40 -1.87 -28.70
C ALA A 305 13.73 -2.12 -29.40
N THR A 306 14.66 -2.84 -28.77
CA THR A 306 15.93 -3.24 -29.41
C THR A 306 15.68 -4.04 -30.70
N CYS A 307 14.74 -4.99 -30.69
CA CYS A 307 14.44 -5.83 -31.84
C CYS A 307 13.52 -5.18 -32.89
N GLY A 308 13.02 -3.96 -32.66
CA GLY A 308 12.18 -3.24 -33.62
C GLY A 308 10.78 -3.85 -33.81
N THR A 309 10.25 -4.54 -32.79
CA THR A 309 8.90 -5.14 -32.80
C THR A 309 7.86 -4.29 -32.08
N CYS A 310 8.13 -3.00 -31.87
CA CYS A 310 7.15 -2.02 -31.36
C CYS A 310 5.95 -1.92 -32.30
N GLY A 311 4.74 -1.69 -31.77
CA GLY A 311 3.50 -1.56 -32.55
C GLY A 311 2.85 -2.88 -32.99
N GLY A 312 3.41 -4.03 -32.60
CA GLY A 312 2.96 -5.37 -33.04
C GLY A 312 1.71 -5.95 -32.37
N SER A 313 0.69 -5.14 -32.03
CA SER A 313 -0.63 -5.64 -31.60
C SER A 313 -1.79 -4.68 -31.92
N SER A 314 -2.75 -5.16 -32.71
CA SER A 314 -4.09 -4.59 -32.93
C SER A 314 -4.20 -3.14 -33.44
N SER A 315 -4.02 -2.98 -34.76
CA SER A 315 -4.83 -2.06 -35.57
C SER A 315 -5.26 -2.76 -36.85
N SER A 316 -6.29 -3.61 -36.74
CA SER A 316 -6.89 -4.31 -37.89
C SER A 316 -7.76 -3.35 -38.71
N SER A 317 -7.12 -2.44 -39.44
CA SER A 317 -7.76 -1.59 -40.43
C SER A 317 -7.97 -2.37 -41.71
N SER A 318 -9.20 -2.83 -41.93
CA SER A 318 -9.63 -3.57 -43.11
C SER A 318 -9.72 -2.66 -44.34
N SER A 319 -8.74 -2.76 -45.24
CA SER A 319 -8.88 -2.40 -46.66
C SER A 319 -8.80 -3.67 -47.50
N GLY A 320 -9.94 -4.13 -47.98
CA GLY A 320 -10.02 -5.30 -48.85
C GLY A 320 -9.90 -4.91 -50.32
N GLU A 321 -8.98 -5.55 -51.05
CA GLU A 321 -9.03 -5.61 -52.52
C GLU A 321 -8.57 -6.99 -53.02
N SER A 322 -9.55 -7.68 -53.63
CA SER A 322 -9.51 -8.76 -54.62
C SER A 322 -8.18 -9.43 -55.02
N SER A 323 -8.12 -10.75 -54.74
CA SER A 323 -7.75 -11.88 -55.65
C SER A 323 -7.32 -11.58 -57.11
N PRO A 324 -6.44 -12.39 -57.75
CA PRO A 324 -6.52 -13.86 -57.67
C PRO A 324 -5.22 -14.70 -57.65
N SER A 325 -5.42 -16.00 -57.44
CA SER A 325 -4.44 -17.11 -57.40
C SER A 325 -3.56 -17.23 -58.66
N PRO A 326 -2.47 -18.02 -58.56
CA PRO A 326 -2.61 -19.39 -59.07
C PRO A 326 -2.02 -20.50 -58.19
N SER A 327 -2.62 -21.68 -58.32
CA SER A 327 -2.01 -23.01 -58.15
C SER A 327 -2.47 -23.82 -59.37
N PRO A 328 -1.62 -24.67 -59.97
CA PRO A 328 -1.22 -25.96 -59.38
C PRO A 328 0.32 -26.19 -59.49
N SER A 329 0.96 -27.25 -58.98
CA SER A 329 0.56 -28.67 -58.97
C SER A 329 1.29 -29.51 -57.92
N SER A 330 0.75 -30.71 -57.67
CA SER A 330 1.24 -31.75 -56.76
C SER A 330 2.39 -32.60 -57.32
N SER A 331 3.33 -33.01 -56.46
CA SER A 331 4.08 -34.29 -56.48
C SER A 331 5.06 -34.30 -55.29
N SER A 332 4.78 -35.03 -54.21
CA SER A 332 5.12 -36.44 -53.98
C SER A 332 6.63 -36.73 -53.88
N SER A 333 7.11 -36.81 -52.63
CA SER A 333 8.12 -37.75 -52.12
C SER A 333 9.07 -38.44 -53.12
N SER A 334 10.37 -38.20 -52.97
CA SER A 334 11.43 -39.08 -53.45
C SER A 334 12.45 -39.28 -52.32
N SER A 335 12.49 -40.50 -51.78
CA SER A 335 13.31 -40.88 -50.63
C SER A 335 14.69 -41.33 -51.09
N ASP A 336 15.55 -40.38 -51.47
CA ASP A 336 17.00 -40.64 -51.58
C ASP A 336 17.68 -40.22 -50.27
N GLY A 337 18.56 -41.08 -49.77
CA GLY A 337 19.19 -40.97 -48.44
C GLY A 337 20.20 -39.83 -48.32
N SER A 338 19.73 -38.59 -48.29
CA SER A 338 20.57 -37.42 -48.06
C SER A 338 21.02 -37.34 -46.60
N CYS A 339 22.32 -37.17 -46.41
CA CYS A 339 22.91 -37.03 -45.09
C CYS A 339 22.65 -35.60 -44.57
N SER A 340 21.70 -35.45 -43.65
CA SER A 340 21.23 -34.15 -43.15
C SER A 340 21.64 -33.89 -41.69
N ASP A 341 21.93 -32.63 -41.38
CA ASP A 341 22.26 -32.17 -40.03
C ASP A 341 21.00 -31.89 -39.20
N ASN A 342 20.56 -32.88 -38.44
CA ASN A 342 19.61 -32.66 -37.35
C ASN A 342 20.37 -32.23 -36.10
N ALA A 343 20.01 -31.08 -35.51
CA ALA A 343 20.63 -30.59 -34.28
C ALA A 343 19.88 -31.12 -33.03
N PRO A 344 20.60 -31.45 -31.94
CA PRO A 344 19.97 -31.84 -30.67
C PRO A 344 19.50 -30.62 -29.87
N SER A 345 18.64 -30.83 -28.89
CA SER A 345 18.30 -29.81 -27.90
C SER A 345 19.56 -29.38 -27.12
N GLY A 346 19.89 -28.09 -27.13
CA GLY A 346 21.01 -27.52 -26.37
C GLY A 346 22.12 -26.86 -27.20
N GLY A 347 22.07 -26.92 -28.54
CA GLY A 347 23.00 -26.16 -29.39
C GLY A 347 22.92 -26.53 -30.88
N THR A 348 23.41 -25.65 -31.75
CA THR A 348 23.49 -25.93 -33.20
C THR A 348 24.61 -26.92 -33.51
N CYS A 349 24.56 -27.59 -34.67
CA CYS A 349 25.60 -28.53 -35.06
C CYS A 349 27.01 -27.91 -35.14
N ALA A 350 27.11 -26.65 -35.56
CA ALA A 350 28.38 -25.90 -35.53
C ALA A 350 28.93 -25.76 -34.10
N GLN A 351 28.06 -25.46 -33.11
CA GLN A 351 28.43 -25.39 -31.71
C GLN A 351 28.84 -26.78 -31.17
N GLN A 352 28.07 -27.83 -31.45
CA GLN A 352 28.38 -29.21 -31.02
C GLN A 352 29.74 -29.68 -31.54
N LYS A 353 30.10 -29.35 -32.80
CA LYS A 353 31.43 -29.60 -33.34
C LYS A 353 32.53 -28.83 -32.61
N GLN A 354 32.29 -27.55 -32.31
CA GLN A 354 33.23 -26.70 -31.58
C GLN A 354 33.42 -27.14 -30.11
N TRP A 355 32.41 -27.82 -29.53
CA TRP A 355 32.46 -28.44 -28.21
C TRP A 355 33.04 -29.88 -28.22
N GLY A 356 33.45 -30.41 -29.38
CA GLY A 356 34.00 -31.77 -29.50
C GLY A 356 32.96 -32.89 -29.31
N ALA A 357 31.66 -32.60 -29.50
CA ALA A 357 30.59 -33.56 -29.25
C ALA A 357 30.40 -34.61 -30.37
N CYS A 358 31.08 -34.48 -31.52
CA CYS A 358 30.86 -35.30 -32.71
C CYS A 358 31.00 -36.82 -32.50
N ASP A 359 31.89 -37.24 -31.60
CA ASP A 359 32.17 -38.66 -31.32
C ASP A 359 31.40 -39.19 -30.09
N GLN A 360 30.53 -38.36 -29.48
CA GLN A 360 29.76 -38.77 -28.31
C GLN A 360 28.71 -39.83 -28.69
N SER A 361 28.54 -40.84 -27.82
CA SER A 361 27.64 -41.97 -28.07
C SER A 361 26.20 -41.55 -28.36
N TRP A 362 25.69 -40.52 -27.67
CA TRP A 362 24.36 -39.96 -27.90
C TRP A 362 24.26 -39.19 -29.24
N MET A 363 25.34 -38.55 -29.69
CA MET A 363 25.41 -37.86 -30.98
C MET A 363 25.46 -38.85 -32.15
N VAL A 364 26.14 -39.99 -31.98
CA VAL A 364 26.17 -41.10 -32.94
C VAL A 364 24.82 -41.84 -32.95
N SER A 365 24.33 -42.27 -31.79
CA SER A 365 23.09 -43.05 -31.65
C SER A 365 21.83 -42.30 -32.07
N GLY A 366 21.80 -40.96 -31.92
CA GLY A 366 20.70 -40.13 -32.39
C GLY A 366 20.82 -39.64 -33.83
N ASN A 367 21.90 -40.01 -34.54
CA ASN A 367 22.26 -39.52 -35.88
C ASN A 367 22.26 -37.97 -36.00
N TYR A 368 22.57 -37.27 -34.92
CA TYR A 368 22.61 -35.80 -34.89
C TYR A 368 23.87 -35.28 -35.57
N CYS A 369 23.76 -34.16 -36.29
CA CYS A 369 24.88 -33.42 -36.88
C CYS A 369 25.81 -34.27 -37.77
N ALA A 370 25.24 -35.25 -38.49
CA ALA A 370 26.00 -36.24 -39.25
C ALA A 370 26.87 -35.63 -40.37
N ALA A 371 26.42 -34.56 -41.05
CA ALA A 371 27.18 -33.88 -42.09
C ALA A 371 28.23 -32.93 -41.50
N THR A 372 27.85 -32.12 -40.50
CA THR A 372 28.79 -31.25 -39.78
C THR A 372 29.94 -32.05 -39.14
N CYS A 373 29.65 -33.24 -38.61
CA CYS A 373 30.63 -34.16 -38.04
C CYS A 373 31.30 -35.11 -39.06
N GLY A 374 31.04 -34.95 -40.37
CA GLY A 374 31.76 -35.67 -41.42
C GLY A 374 31.46 -37.17 -41.52
N ARG A 375 30.33 -37.65 -40.99
CA ARG A 375 29.95 -39.07 -40.91
C ARG A 375 29.21 -39.58 -42.16
N CYS A 376 29.20 -38.79 -43.24
CA CYS A 376 28.48 -39.09 -44.48
C CYS A 376 29.35 -39.85 -45.49
N GLY A 377 29.26 -41.19 -45.47
CA GLY A 377 29.50 -42.01 -46.67
C GLY A 377 30.66 -43.01 -46.64
N SER A 378 30.32 -44.29 -46.51
CA SER A 378 30.70 -45.38 -47.44
C SER A 378 30.01 -46.68 -47.01
N SER A 379 29.25 -47.30 -47.90
CA SER A 379 28.50 -48.54 -47.62
C SER A 379 29.17 -49.75 -48.28
N SER A 380 29.40 -50.83 -47.51
CA SER A 380 29.75 -52.17 -48.02
C SER A 380 29.74 -53.26 -46.93
N GLY A 381 28.75 -54.17 -46.97
CA GLY A 381 28.74 -55.56 -46.45
C GLY A 381 29.09 -55.86 -44.97
N SER A 382 28.70 -56.99 -44.38
CA SER A 382 27.72 -58.03 -44.72
C SER A 382 27.49 -58.90 -43.47
N ASP A 383 26.26 -59.36 -43.25
CA ASP A 383 25.86 -60.50 -42.39
C ASP A 383 26.23 -60.42 -40.88
N ASN A 384 25.53 -61.07 -39.93
CA ASN A 384 24.62 -62.20 -40.02
C ASN A 384 23.51 -62.14 -38.94
N SER A 385 22.47 -62.97 -39.09
CA SER A 385 21.26 -63.03 -38.23
C SER A 385 21.44 -63.79 -36.90
N GLY A 386 20.53 -63.53 -35.95
CA GLY A 386 20.32 -64.29 -34.70
C GLY A 386 19.74 -63.39 -33.60
N SER A 387 18.42 -63.23 -33.44
CA SER A 387 17.44 -64.17 -32.86
C SER A 387 17.36 -64.17 -31.32
N SER A 388 16.21 -63.69 -30.82
CA SER A 388 15.40 -64.21 -29.69
C SER A 388 16.04 -64.42 -28.31
N ASP A 389 15.59 -63.66 -27.30
CA ASP A 389 14.68 -64.11 -26.20
C ASP A 389 14.54 -62.97 -25.14
N SER A 390 13.33 -62.52 -24.78
CA SER A 390 12.37 -63.10 -23.80
C SER A 390 12.75 -62.88 -22.33
N GLY A 391 11.96 -62.08 -21.59
CA GLY A 391 12.21 -61.78 -20.17
C GLY A 391 11.28 -60.76 -19.50
N SER A 392 9.99 -61.06 -19.37
CA SER A 392 9.11 -60.52 -18.29
C SER A 392 9.11 -61.52 -17.11
N PRO A 393 8.85 -61.15 -15.84
CA PRO A 393 7.55 -60.65 -15.34
C PRO A 393 7.66 -59.30 -14.56
N SER A 394 6.64 -58.43 -14.47
CA SER A 394 5.28 -58.50 -13.85
C SER A 394 5.24 -58.19 -12.33
N GLY A 395 4.28 -57.35 -11.92
CA GLY A 395 4.06 -56.87 -10.53
C GLY A 395 3.77 -55.36 -10.47
N SER A 396 2.65 -54.83 -10.97
CA SER A 396 1.26 -54.98 -10.50
C SER A 396 0.95 -54.24 -9.18
N SER A 397 0.13 -53.17 -9.29
CA SER A 397 -1.10 -52.86 -8.50
C SER A 397 -1.01 -52.69 -6.96
N ASP A 398 -1.81 -51.93 -6.21
CA ASP A 398 -2.93 -50.95 -6.40
C ASP A 398 -3.21 -50.33 -4.98
N SER A 399 -3.98 -49.26 -4.72
CA SER A 399 -4.68 -48.23 -5.53
C SER A 399 -4.96 -46.99 -4.64
N SER A 400 -5.67 -45.98 -5.15
CA SER A 400 -6.28 -44.89 -4.34
C SER A 400 -7.53 -45.39 -3.57
N PRO A 401 -8.13 -44.57 -2.68
CA PRO A 401 -9.21 -43.71 -3.19
C PRO A 401 -9.30 -42.30 -2.56
N SER A 402 -9.83 -41.35 -3.33
CA SER A 402 -10.45 -40.11 -2.81
C SER A 402 -11.85 -40.41 -2.24
N PRO A 403 -12.52 -39.42 -1.64
CA PRO A 403 -13.52 -38.74 -2.47
C PRO A 403 -13.46 -37.21 -2.40
N SER A 404 -13.92 -36.60 -3.48
CA SER A 404 -14.14 -35.18 -3.68
C SER A 404 -15.60 -34.80 -3.44
N ASP A 405 -15.84 -33.59 -2.96
CA ASP A 405 -16.86 -32.62 -3.41
C ASP A 405 -16.60 -31.30 -2.65
N GLY A 406 -16.81 -30.11 -3.19
CA GLY A 406 -17.43 -29.74 -4.47
C GLY A 406 -18.23 -28.44 -4.27
N GLY A 407 -17.59 -27.28 -4.38
CA GLY A 407 -18.21 -25.99 -4.03
C GLY A 407 -17.48 -24.79 -4.62
N ASN A 408 -17.73 -24.52 -5.90
CA ASN A 408 -17.14 -23.41 -6.66
C ASN A 408 -18.00 -22.14 -6.58
N SER A 409 -17.43 -21.00 -6.17
CA SER A 409 -18.03 -19.68 -6.42
C SER A 409 -16.99 -18.55 -6.37
N GLY A 410 -16.47 -18.19 -7.55
CA GLY A 410 -16.27 -16.81 -7.98
C GLY A 410 -15.41 -15.88 -7.13
N SER A 411 -14.12 -15.79 -7.45
CA SER A 411 -13.31 -14.62 -7.15
C SER A 411 -13.80 -13.41 -7.96
N SER A 412 -14.10 -12.31 -7.29
CA SER A 412 -14.10 -10.96 -7.87
C SER A 412 -13.40 -10.04 -6.88
N ASP A 413 -12.08 -9.95 -7.04
CA ASP A 413 -11.20 -9.13 -6.22
C ASP A 413 -11.31 -7.66 -6.68
N SER A 414 -12.24 -6.93 -6.07
CA SER A 414 -12.50 -5.53 -6.39
C SER A 414 -11.49 -4.63 -5.68
N SER A 415 -10.28 -4.53 -6.23
CA SER A 415 -9.45 -3.35 -5.98
C SER A 415 -10.26 -2.09 -6.35
N PRO A 416 -10.23 -1.02 -5.55
CA PRO A 416 -10.81 0.24 -5.98
C PRO A 416 -10.00 0.77 -7.17
N GLU A 417 -10.59 0.74 -8.37
CA GLU A 417 -10.05 1.45 -9.53
C GLU A 417 -9.89 2.93 -9.16
N VAL A 418 -8.64 3.40 -9.13
CA VAL A 418 -8.34 4.83 -9.15
C VAL A 418 -8.87 5.36 -10.47
N GLN A 419 -10.05 5.98 -10.44
CA GLN A 419 -10.71 6.47 -11.66
C GLN A 419 -9.85 7.56 -12.31
N SER A 420 -9.21 7.19 -13.41
CA SER A 420 -8.50 8.09 -14.30
C SER A 420 -9.49 9.06 -14.96
N TYR A 421 -9.54 10.32 -14.50
CA TYR A 421 -10.32 11.38 -15.13
C TYR A 421 -9.45 12.57 -15.59
N SER A 422 -9.08 12.51 -16.86
CA SER A 422 -9.13 13.59 -17.85
C SER A 422 -8.66 15.01 -17.47
N GLY A 423 -7.52 15.41 -18.05
CA GLY A 423 -7.27 16.79 -18.49
C GLY A 423 -6.48 17.69 -17.52
N PRO A 424 -5.75 18.70 -18.03
CA PRO A 424 -4.84 19.54 -17.24
C PRO A 424 -5.53 20.61 -16.36
N SER A 425 -6.83 20.45 -16.06
CA SER A 425 -7.63 21.44 -15.30
C SER A 425 -8.40 20.83 -14.12
N GLY A 426 -8.07 19.60 -13.70
CA GLY A 426 -8.83 18.85 -12.68
C GLY A 426 -8.04 18.37 -11.45
N ARG A 427 -6.74 18.69 -11.32
CA ARG A 427 -5.90 18.15 -10.23
C ARG A 427 -6.17 18.88 -8.90
N ARG A 428 -6.58 18.14 -7.88
CA ARG A 428 -6.84 18.60 -6.50
C ARG A 428 -5.85 17.92 -5.55
N LEU A 429 -5.51 18.54 -4.42
CA LEU A 429 -4.76 17.83 -3.37
C LEU A 429 -5.62 16.72 -2.77
N LEU A 430 -4.95 15.63 -2.37
CA LEU A 430 -5.55 14.55 -1.60
C LEU A 430 -4.88 14.49 -0.23
N LEU A 431 -5.67 14.26 0.81
CA LEU A 431 -5.20 13.91 2.15
C LEU A 431 -5.54 12.44 2.40
N LEU A 432 -4.54 11.65 2.82
CA LEU A 432 -4.64 10.21 3.12
C LEU A 432 -4.43 9.94 4.61
#